data_AF-A0A1C5D0D2-F1
#
_entry.id   AF-A0A1C5D0D2-F1
#
_cell.length_a   1.000
_cell.length_b   1.000
_cell.length_c   1.000
_cell.angle_alpha   90.00
_cell.angle_beta   90.00
_cell.angle_gamma   90.00
#
_symmetry.space_group_name_H-M   'P 1'
#
loop_
_entity.id
_entity.type
_entity.pdbx_description
1 polymer ?
#
loop_
_entity_poly.entity_id
_entity_poly.type
_entity_poly.pdbx_seq_one_letter_code
_entity_poly.pdbx_strand_id
1 'polypeptide(L)' 'MVVLRDGAELTLDGLRTWMTPLMARYKIPRELVLRTALPRTPSGKVTKPVLRADLTRS' A
#
# COMPACT_ATOMS: atom_id res chain seq x y z
N MET A 1 -1.02 -1.31 1.52
CA MET A 1 -1.37 0.08 1.86
C MET A 1 -0.40 1.02 1.18
N VAL A 2 -0.89 2.15 0.66
CA VAL A 2 -0.11 3.15 -0.06
C VAL A 2 -0.47 4.54 0.46
N VAL A 3 0.53 5.42 0.56
CA VAL A 3 0.34 6.86 0.79
C VAL A 3 0.81 7.56 -0.47
N LEU A 4 -0.07 8.38 -1.05
CA LEU A 4 0.24 9.12 -2.27
C LEU A 4 0.98 10.41 -1.93
N ARG A 5 1.76 10.89 -2.88
CA ARG A 5 2.26 12.27 -2.84
C ARG A 5 1.12 13.22 -3.18
N ASP A 6 1.24 14.47 -2.78
CA ASP A 6 0.22 15.48 -3.05
C ASP A 6 -0.05 15.59 -4.56
N GLY A 7 -1.34 15.63 -4.92
CA GLY A 7 -1.81 15.69 -6.30
C GLY A 7 -1.64 14.41 -7.12
N ALA A 8 -1.11 13.32 -6.54
CA ALA A 8 -1.01 12.04 -7.23
C ALA A 8 -2.31 11.22 -7.11
N GLU A 9 -2.63 10.50 -8.17
CA GLU A 9 -3.74 9.55 -8.22
C GLU A 9 -3.21 8.14 -8.51
N LEU A 10 -3.86 7.13 -7.92
CA LEU A 10 -3.50 5.74 -8.16
C LEU A 10 -4.72 4.85 -8.07
N THR A 11 -4.93 4.05 -9.11
CA THR A 11 -5.93 2.99 -9.14
C THR A 11 -5.28 1.62 -9.02
N LEU A 12 -6.03 0.63 -8.53
CA LEU A 12 -5.54 -0.75 -8.42
C LEU A 12 -5.17 -1.33 -9.80
N ASP A 13 -5.98 -1.07 -10.82
CA ASP A 13 -5.74 -1.55 -12.19
C ASP A 13 -4.54 -0.86 -12.83
N GLY A 14 -4.36 0.44 -12.60
CA GLY A 14 -3.17 1.17 -13.03
C GLY A 14 -1.90 0.61 -12.38
N LEU A 15 -1.94 0.36 -11.07
CA LEU A 15 -0.83 -0.27 -10.34
C LEU A 15 -0.52 -1.67 -10.88
N ARG A 16 -1.54 -2.51 -11.10
CA ARG A 16 -1.37 -3.87 -11.63
C ARG A 16 -0.78 -3.88 -13.04
N THR A 17 -1.29 -3.02 -13.92
CA THR A 17 -0.77 -2.86 -15.28
C THR A 17 0.70 -2.48 -15.26
N TRP A 18 1.08 -1.52 -14.41
CA TRP A 18 2.47 -1.10 -14.26
C TRP A 18 3.38 -2.20 -13.69
N MET A 19 2.89 -3.00 -12.72
CA MET A 19 3.69 -4.05 -12.08
C MET A 19 3.81 -5.34 -12.92
N THR A 20 2.85 -5.62 -13.80
CA THR A 20 2.78 -6.85 -14.60
C THR A 20 4.06 -7.17 -15.37
N PRO A 21 4.70 -6.22 -16.09
CA PRO A 21 5.97 -6.50 -16.77
C PRO A 21 7.19 -6.56 -15.84
N LEU A 22 7.08 -6.07 -14.59
CA LEU A 22 8.21 -5.91 -13.68
C LEU A 22 8.40 -7.09 -12.74
N MET A 23 7.33 -7.85 -12.46
CA MET A 23 7.30 -8.84 -11.39
C MET A 23 6.41 -10.04 -11.72
N ALA A 24 6.72 -11.18 -11.12
CA ALA A 24 5.85 -12.35 -11.17
C ALA A 24 4.47 -12.04 -10.56
N ARG A 25 3.42 -12.56 -11.20
CA ARG A 25 2.00 -12.27 -10.90
C ARG A 25 1.62 -12.45 -9.41
N TYR A 26 2.21 -13.42 -8.72
CA TYR A 26 1.92 -13.66 -7.29
C TYR A 26 2.42 -12.53 -6.35
N LYS A 27 3.30 -11.64 -6.82
CA LYS A 27 3.76 -10.46 -6.08
C LYS A 27 2.91 -9.23 -6.34
N ILE A 28 1.96 -9.29 -7.28
CA ILE A 28 1.09 -8.17 -7.62
C ILE A 28 0.01 -8.04 -6.54
N PRO A 29 -0.20 -6.85 -5.94
CA PRO A 29 -1.21 -6.64 -4.93
C PRO A 29 -2.62 -6.95 -5.43
N ARG A 30 -3.39 -7.65 -4.58
CA ARG A 30 -4.81 -7.93 -4.83
C ARG A 30 -5.71 -6.77 -4.44
N GLU A 31 -5.28 -5.94 -3.50
CA GLU A 31 -6.05 -4.82 -2.97
C GLU A 31 -5.17 -3.58 -2.88
N LEU A 32 -5.79 -2.41 -3.10
CA LEU A 32 -5.15 -1.11 -2.93
C LEU A 32 -5.92 -0.34 -1.84
N VAL A 33 -5.26 -0.13 -0.72
CA VAL A 33 -5.78 0.68 0.39
C VAL A 33 -4.98 1.96 0.46
N LEU A 34 -5.62 3.08 0.11
CA LEU A 34 -5.04 4.42 0.19
C LEU A 34 -5.16 4.96 1.63
N ARG A 35 -4.12 5.62 2.10
CA ARG A 35 -4.03 6.23 3.44
C ARG A 35 -3.37 7.59 3.33
N THR A 36 -3.67 8.48 4.28
CA THR A 36 -2.98 9.77 4.42
C THR A 36 -1.59 9.62 5.05
N ALA A 37 -1.40 8.60 5.91
CA ALA A 37 -0.13 8.29 6.53
C ALA A 37 -0.01 6.78 6.87
N LEU A 38 1.23 6.30 6.95
CA LEU A 38 1.53 4.98 7.50
C LEU A 38 1.84 5.10 9.01
N PRO A 39 1.37 4.15 9.85
CA PRO A 39 1.73 4.12 11.25
C PRO A 39 3.24 3.93 11.40
N ARG A 40 3.86 4.76 12.23
CA ARG A 40 5.30 4.75 12.49
C ARG A 40 5.59 4.59 13.97
N THR A 41 6.74 4.01 14.28
CA THR A 41 7.32 4.03 15.63
C THR A 41 7.79 5.44 15.98
N PRO A 42 8.08 5.75 17.26
CA PRO A 42 8.71 7.02 17.64
C PRO A 42 10.04 7.29 16.91
N SER A 43 10.76 6.23 16.52
CA SER A 43 11.97 6.30 15.68
C SER A 43 11.71 6.41 14.17
N GLY A 44 10.45 6.55 13.75
CA GLY A 44 10.05 6.79 12.36
C GLY A 44 9.93 5.56 11.46
N LYS A 45 10.13 4.34 11.97
CA LYS A 45 10.00 3.10 11.18
C LYS A 45 8.54 2.72 11.00
N VAL A 46 8.18 2.11 9.87
CA VAL A 46 6.80 1.65 9.63
C VAL A 46 6.45 0.48 10.56
N THR A 47 5.32 0.59 11.26
CA THR A 47 4.87 -0.40 12.25
C THR A 47 3.98 -1.46 11.59
N LYS A 48 4.59 -2.55 11.11
CA LYS A 48 3.87 -3.65 10.44
C LYS A 48 2.75 -4.31 11.26
N PRO A 49 2.87 -4.52 12.60
CA PRO A 49 1.79 -5.12 13.38
C PRO A 49 0.50 -4.30 13.34
N VAL A 50 0.61 -2.97 13.47
CA VAL A 50 -0.52 -2.04 13.39
C VAL A 50 -1.17 -2.10 12.01
N LEU A 51 -0.35 -2.10 10.95
CA LEU A 51 -0.85 -2.26 9.57
C LEU A 51 -1.67 -3.54 9.37
N ARG A 52 -1.28 -4.66 10.00
CA ARG A 52 -2.04 -5.93 9.90
C ARG A 52 -3.34 -5.87 10.69
N ALA A 53 -3.30 -5.32 11.91
CA ALA A 53 -4.50 -5.17 12.73
C ALA A 53 -5.55 -4.27 12.06
N ASP A 54 -5.13 -3.21 11.38
CA ASP A 54 -6.02 -2.32 10.61
C ASP A 54 -6.73 -3.06 9.47
N LEU A 55 -6.04 -3.99 8.78
CA LEU A 55 -6.62 -4.78 7.68
C LEU A 55 -7.68 -5.78 8.15
N THR A 56 -7.58 -6.27 9.39
CA THR A 56 -8.57 -7.20 9.95
C THR A 56 -9.84 -6.48 10.44
N ARG A 57 -9.78 -5.16 10.59
CA ARG A 57 -10.88 -4.34 11.15
C ARG A 57 -11.68 -3.59 10.07
N SER A 58 -11.31 -3.74 8.80
CA SER A 58 -11.95 -3.10 7.63
C SER A 58 -12.76 -4.12 6.84
#